data_AF-A0A821AUB6-F1
#
_entry.id   AF-A0A821AUB6-F1
#
_cell.length_a   1.000
_cell.length_b   1.000
_cell.length_c   1.000
_cell.angle_alpha   90.00
_cell.angle_beta   90.00
_cell.angle_gamma   90.00
#
_symmetry.space_group_name_H-M   'P 1'
#
loop_
_entity.id
_entity.type
_entity.pdbx_description
1 polymer ?
#
loop_
_entity_poly.entity_id
_entity_poly.type
_entity_poly.pdbx_seq_one_letter_code
_entity_poly.pdbx_strand_id
1 'polypeptide(L)'
;AKLPTTGWQCLSKSTFTSLYNSTRGNFLGQVLSKAISDAGICNNCQAKAAFLAIAATMTDDFTHDEAIGTANEFASDDKKYGNSQTGDGSRFRRRGLFGLRGKTMYEEFEKLMAKYQTLTKPETAAIIENAMII
;
A
#
# COMPACT_ATOMS: atom_id res chain seq x y z
N ALA A 1 -17.06 -18.74 -17.43
CA ALA A 1 -15.95 -19.71 -17.51
C ALA A 1 -15.78 -20.37 -16.14
N LYS A 2 -15.78 -21.71 -16.05
CA LYS A 2 -15.44 -22.42 -14.80
C LYS A 2 -13.92 -22.36 -14.64
N LEU A 3 -13.45 -21.74 -13.56
CA LEU A 3 -12.01 -21.70 -13.24
C LEU A 3 -11.51 -23.10 -12.86
N PRO A 4 -10.31 -23.50 -13.30
CA PRO A 4 -9.77 -24.84 -13.04
C PRO A 4 -9.48 -25.06 -11.55
N THR A 5 -9.87 -26.23 -11.06
CA THR A 5 -9.82 -26.68 -9.65
C THR A 5 -8.51 -27.38 -9.26
N THR A 6 -7.42 -27.18 -10.01
CA THR A 6 -6.13 -27.78 -9.69
C THR A 6 -5.38 -26.96 -8.64
N GLY A 7 -5.27 -27.53 -7.43
CA GLY A 7 -4.24 -27.29 -6.41
C GLY A 7 -3.61 -25.89 -6.39
N TRP A 8 -4.37 -24.88 -5.98
CA TRP A 8 -3.82 -23.57 -5.68
C TRP A 8 -2.97 -23.65 -4.42
N GLN A 9 -1.67 -23.92 -4.56
CA GLN A 9 -0.73 -23.72 -3.47
C GLN A 9 -0.62 -22.21 -3.25
N CYS A 10 -0.99 -21.77 -2.04
CA CYS A 10 -0.76 -20.40 -1.59
C CYS A 10 0.74 -20.06 -1.73
N LEU A 11 1.05 -18.79 -2.06
CA LEU A 11 2.42 -18.28 -2.07
C LEU A 11 3.12 -18.65 -0.75
N SER A 12 4.19 -19.43 -0.86
CA SER A 12 4.98 -19.83 0.31
C SER A 12 5.88 -18.68 0.75
N LYS A 13 6.28 -18.68 2.04
CA LYS A 13 7.25 -17.71 2.57
C LYS A 13 8.54 -17.70 1.76
N SER A 14 9.04 -18.87 1.34
CA SER A 14 10.26 -18.97 0.52
C SER A 14 10.07 -18.41 -0.89
N THR A 15 8.91 -18.59 -1.52
CA THR A 15 8.59 -17.96 -2.81
C THR A 15 8.58 -16.44 -2.68
N PHE A 16 7.98 -15.91 -1.61
CA PHE A 16 7.96 -14.47 -1.35
C PHE A 16 9.36 -13.91 -1.10
N THR A 17 10.17 -14.58 -0.28
CA THR A 17 11.57 -14.20 -0.05
C THR A 17 12.41 -14.27 -1.32
N SER A 18 12.18 -15.24 -2.21
CA SER A 18 12.89 -15.34 -3.48
C SER A 18 12.53 -14.22 -4.47
N LEU A 19 11.28 -13.75 -4.44
CA LEU A 19 10.82 -12.65 -5.30
C LEU A 19 11.39 -11.29 -4.85
N TYR A 20 11.55 -11.08 -3.54
CA TYR A 20 11.91 -9.77 -2.96
C TYR A 20 13.24 -9.78 -2.16
N ASN A 21 14.15 -10.69 -2.53
CA ASN A 21 15.39 -11.10 -1.84
C ASN A 21 16.17 -9.99 -1.12
N SER A 22 15.79 -9.69 0.15
CA SER A 22 16.45 -8.75 1.07
C SER A 22 15.70 -8.66 2.42
N THR A 23 16.27 -7.93 3.40
CA THR A 23 15.59 -7.46 4.63
C THR A 23 14.22 -6.86 4.36
N ARG A 24 14.08 -6.15 3.23
CA ARG A 24 12.82 -5.57 2.72
C ARG A 24 11.78 -6.65 2.43
N GLY A 25 12.16 -7.74 1.76
CA GLY A 25 11.26 -8.87 1.48
C GLY A 25 10.73 -9.55 2.74
N ASN A 26 11.54 -9.64 3.79
CA ASN A 26 11.09 -10.19 5.09
C ASN A 26 10.10 -9.24 5.79
N PHE A 27 10.38 -7.95 5.81
CA PHE A 27 9.47 -6.93 6.37
C PHE A 27 8.13 -6.91 5.63
N LEU A 28 8.17 -6.85 4.28
CA LEU A 28 6.99 -6.90 3.43
C LEU A 28 6.16 -8.16 3.68
N GLY A 29 6.82 -9.32 3.79
CA GLY A 29 6.15 -10.58 4.09
C GLY A 29 5.38 -10.55 5.40
N GLN A 30 5.92 -9.93 6.45
CA GLN A 30 5.25 -9.77 7.75
C GLN A 30 4.06 -8.80 7.67
N VAL A 31 4.27 -7.61 7.08
CA VAL A 31 3.24 -6.57 6.97
C VAL A 31 2.06 -7.05 6.12
N LEU A 32 2.33 -7.65 4.96
CA LEU A 32 1.28 -8.17 4.07
C LEU A 32 0.54 -9.35 4.67
N SER A 33 1.25 -10.27 5.34
CA SER A 33 0.60 -11.40 6.03
C SER A 33 -0.33 -10.91 7.14
N LYS A 34 0.09 -9.90 7.91
CA LYS A 34 -0.77 -9.28 8.92
C LYS A 34 -1.98 -8.58 8.29
N ALA A 35 -1.78 -7.79 7.23
CA ALA A 35 -2.87 -7.08 6.56
C ALA A 35 -3.92 -8.04 5.96
N ILE A 36 -3.48 -9.13 5.33
CA ILE A 36 -4.36 -10.20 4.82
C ILE A 36 -5.16 -10.83 5.96
N SER A 37 -4.52 -11.10 7.10
CA SER A 37 -5.18 -11.67 8.28
C SER A 37 -6.19 -10.70 8.89
N ASP A 38 -5.82 -9.44 9.09
CA ASP A 38 -6.69 -8.40 9.66
C ASP A 38 -7.91 -8.12 8.76
N ALA A 39 -7.74 -8.25 7.43
CA ALA A 39 -8.82 -8.17 6.45
C ALA A 39 -9.72 -9.43 6.42
N GLY A 40 -9.46 -10.44 7.26
CA GLY A 40 -10.23 -11.68 7.31
C GLY A 40 -10.03 -12.58 6.09
N ILE A 41 -8.99 -12.35 5.28
CA ILE A 41 -8.68 -13.14 4.09
C ILE A 41 -7.92 -14.42 4.51
N CYS A 42 -8.65 -15.28 5.21
CA CYS A 42 -8.16 -16.57 5.71
C CYS A 42 -8.51 -17.69 4.73
N ASN A 43 -7.56 -18.58 4.47
CA ASN A 43 -7.78 -19.83 3.71
C ASN A 43 -8.35 -19.70 2.28
N ASN A 44 -8.21 -18.52 1.64
CA ASN A 44 -8.57 -18.31 0.24
C ASN A 44 -7.35 -17.83 -0.56
N CYS A 45 -6.67 -18.76 -1.25
CA CYS A 45 -5.45 -18.42 -2.01
C CYS A 45 -5.73 -17.45 -3.17
N GLN A 46 -6.90 -17.49 -3.79
CA GLN A 46 -7.27 -16.56 -4.87
C GLN A 46 -7.42 -15.12 -4.34
N ALA A 47 -8.08 -14.95 -3.20
CA ALA A 47 -8.22 -13.64 -2.57
C ALA A 47 -6.87 -13.08 -2.10
N LYS A 48 -5.98 -13.93 -1.57
CA LYS A 48 -4.60 -13.55 -1.22
C LYS A 48 -3.81 -13.12 -2.45
N ALA A 49 -3.90 -13.87 -3.55
CA ALA A 49 -3.21 -13.53 -4.79
C ALA A 49 -3.73 -12.21 -5.38
N ALA A 50 -5.05 -11.99 -5.38
CA ALA A 50 -5.63 -10.74 -5.84
C ALA A 50 -5.20 -9.54 -4.99
N PHE A 51 -5.20 -9.69 -3.66
CA PHE A 51 -4.72 -8.67 -2.73
C PHE A 51 -3.26 -8.29 -3.02
N LEU A 52 -2.38 -9.30 -3.17
CA LEU A 52 -0.97 -9.09 -3.47
C LEU A 52 -0.74 -8.48 -4.86
N ALA A 53 -1.52 -8.89 -5.87
CA ALA A 53 -1.41 -8.35 -7.22
C ALA A 53 -1.78 -6.86 -7.27
N ILE A 54 -2.84 -6.45 -6.55
CA ILE A 54 -3.20 -5.03 -6.41
C ILE A 54 -2.07 -4.27 -5.71
N ALA A 55 -1.55 -4.81 -4.60
CA ALA A 55 -0.47 -4.17 -3.86
C ALA A 55 0.79 -3.99 -4.73
N ALA A 56 1.21 -5.03 -5.44
CA ALA A 56 2.33 -4.97 -6.38
C ALA A 56 2.09 -3.92 -7.48
N THR A 57 0.90 -3.89 -8.08
CA THR A 57 0.56 -2.92 -9.13
C THR A 57 0.61 -1.48 -8.61
N MET A 58 0.10 -1.24 -7.41
CA MET A 58 0.08 0.10 -6.82
C MET A 58 1.48 0.59 -6.45
N THR A 59 2.39 -0.33 -6.17
CA THR A 59 3.72 -0.04 -5.61
C THR A 59 4.88 -0.28 -6.56
N ASP A 60 4.59 -0.47 -7.85
CA ASP A 60 5.60 -0.82 -8.86
C ASP A 60 6.43 -2.03 -8.42
N ASP A 61 5.73 -3.14 -8.18
CA ASP A 61 6.28 -4.39 -7.64
C ASP A 61 6.99 -4.21 -6.29
N PHE A 62 6.35 -3.46 -5.39
CA PHE A 62 6.85 -3.12 -4.05
C PHE A 62 8.15 -2.30 -4.05
N THR A 63 8.51 -1.67 -5.17
CA THR A 63 9.68 -0.79 -5.30
C THR A 63 9.46 0.58 -4.67
N HIS A 64 8.23 1.10 -4.71
CA HIS A 64 7.87 2.38 -4.10
C HIS A 64 6.43 2.32 -3.60
N ASP A 65 6.16 2.73 -2.37
CA ASP A 65 4.78 2.91 -1.91
C ASP A 65 4.41 4.38 -1.71
N GLU A 66 5.08 5.25 -2.44
CA GLU A 66 4.74 6.66 -2.58
C GLU A 66 4.76 7.05 -4.06
N ALA A 67 3.81 7.88 -4.49
CA ALA A 67 3.89 8.47 -5.82
C ALA A 67 5.08 9.44 -5.89
N ILE A 68 5.98 9.17 -6.83
CA ILE A 68 7.15 10.01 -7.11
C ILE A 68 6.74 11.10 -8.11
N GLY A 69 7.07 12.34 -7.78
CA GLY A 69 6.79 13.50 -8.63
C GLY A 69 7.08 14.82 -7.92
N THR A 70 7.06 15.90 -8.70
CA THR A 70 7.18 17.28 -8.25
C THR A 70 5.85 17.83 -7.75
N ALA A 71 5.89 18.91 -6.97
CA ALA A 71 4.66 19.57 -6.50
C ALA A 71 3.75 20.02 -7.65
N ASN A 72 4.33 20.45 -8.77
CA ASN A 72 3.58 20.89 -9.95
C ASN A 72 2.86 19.72 -10.64
N GLU A 73 3.48 18.55 -10.71
CA GLU A 73 2.84 17.36 -11.28
C GLU A 73 1.62 16.91 -10.47
N PHE A 74 1.66 17.12 -9.15
CA PHE A 74 0.53 16.84 -8.27
C PHE A 74 -0.50 17.97 -8.17
N ALA A 75 -0.23 19.16 -8.70
CA ALA A 75 -1.15 20.30 -8.61
C ALA A 75 -2.52 20.01 -9.26
N SER A 76 -2.55 19.10 -10.24
CA SER A 76 -3.79 18.65 -10.88
C SER A 76 -4.77 17.93 -9.93
N ASP A 77 -4.30 17.56 -8.73
CA ASP A 77 -5.05 16.87 -7.68
C ASP A 77 -5.50 17.79 -6.54
N ASP A 78 -5.08 19.06 -6.50
CA ASP A 78 -5.33 19.98 -5.38
C ASP A 78 -6.81 20.16 -5.03
N LYS A 79 -7.71 19.84 -5.97
CA LYS A 79 -9.17 19.89 -5.78
C LYS A 79 -9.86 18.57 -6.14
N LYS A 80 -9.12 17.46 -6.12
CA LYS A 80 -9.61 16.10 -6.42
C LYS A 80 -9.41 15.18 -5.21
N TYR A 81 -10.09 14.03 -5.22
CA TYR A 81 -9.90 12.98 -4.22
C TYR A 81 -10.13 13.46 -2.77
N GLY A 82 -11.00 14.46 -2.56
CA GLY A 82 -11.26 15.04 -1.24
C GLY A 82 -10.27 16.13 -0.82
N ASN A 83 -9.35 16.54 -1.69
CA ASN A 83 -8.52 17.73 -1.51
C ASN A 83 -9.35 19.01 -1.70
N SER A 84 -8.91 20.08 -1.03
CA SER A 84 -9.70 21.30 -0.89
C SER A 84 -8.94 22.58 -1.25
N GLN A 85 -7.61 22.57 -1.24
CA GLN A 85 -6.78 23.76 -1.41
C GLN A 85 -5.51 23.45 -2.21
N THR A 86 -4.92 24.50 -2.76
CA THR A 86 -3.63 24.41 -3.47
C THR A 86 -2.55 23.79 -2.57
N GLY A 87 -1.78 22.86 -3.13
CA GLY A 87 -0.75 22.11 -2.42
C GLY A 87 -1.23 20.82 -1.74
N ASP A 88 -2.54 20.61 -1.60
CA ASP A 88 -3.09 19.36 -1.04
C ASP A 88 -2.74 18.16 -1.94
N GLY A 89 -2.68 18.32 -3.26
CA GLY A 89 -2.33 17.25 -4.19
C GLY A 89 -0.94 16.69 -3.92
N SER A 90 0.04 17.57 -3.70
CA SER A 90 1.41 17.17 -3.35
C SER A 90 1.51 16.62 -1.93
N ARG A 91 0.83 17.25 -0.97
CA ARG A 91 0.85 16.85 0.45
C ARG A 91 0.21 15.49 0.66
N PHE A 92 -1.00 15.30 0.17
CA PHE A 92 -1.80 14.08 0.29
C PHE A 92 -1.74 13.24 -0.99
N ARG A 93 -0.57 13.21 -1.64
CA ARG A 93 -0.30 12.34 -2.78
C ARG A 93 -0.42 10.86 -2.40
N ARG A 94 -0.57 10.01 -3.41
CA ARG A 94 -0.80 8.57 -3.25
C ARG A 94 0.33 7.93 -2.43
N ARG A 95 -0.01 7.22 -1.34
CA ARG A 95 0.92 6.42 -0.53
C ARG A 95 0.34 5.07 -0.08
N GLY A 96 1.23 4.21 0.40
CA GLY A 96 0.92 2.89 0.92
C GLY A 96 0.56 1.88 -0.17
N LEU A 97 0.44 0.63 0.27
CA LEU A 97 0.25 -0.55 -0.60
C LEU A 97 -1.03 -0.50 -1.45
N PHE A 98 -2.03 0.29 -1.06
CA PHE A 98 -3.34 0.37 -1.73
C PHE A 98 -3.67 1.78 -2.22
N GLY A 99 -2.69 2.67 -2.27
CA GLY A 99 -2.84 3.99 -2.88
C GLY A 99 -3.76 4.94 -2.14
N LEU A 100 -3.58 5.09 -0.82
CA LEU A 100 -4.20 6.14 -0.01
C LEU A 100 -3.89 7.50 -0.63
N ARG A 101 -4.91 8.25 -1.08
CA ARG A 101 -4.74 9.51 -1.80
C ARG A 101 -5.83 10.51 -1.42
N GLY A 102 -5.42 11.76 -1.26
CA GLY A 102 -6.29 12.88 -0.99
C GLY A 102 -6.68 13.03 0.48
N LYS A 103 -6.90 14.28 0.88
CA LYS A 103 -7.01 14.71 2.28
C LYS A 103 -8.06 13.92 3.05
N THR A 104 -9.27 13.75 2.50
CA THR A 104 -10.34 13.01 3.19
C THR A 104 -9.96 11.56 3.49
N MET A 105 -9.24 10.87 2.59
CA MET A 105 -8.81 9.50 2.86
C MET A 105 -7.76 9.46 3.98
N TYR A 106 -6.87 10.44 4.02
CA TYR A 106 -5.89 10.60 5.10
C TYR A 106 -6.56 10.90 6.44
N GLU A 107 -7.60 11.74 6.45
CA GLU A 107 -8.40 12.03 7.65
C GLU A 107 -9.06 10.76 8.20
N GLU A 108 -9.70 9.96 7.33
CA GLU A 108 -10.32 8.68 7.74
C GLU A 108 -9.27 7.67 8.21
N PHE A 109 -8.12 7.60 7.55
CA PHE A 109 -7.05 6.70 7.95
C PHE A 109 -6.51 7.05 9.34
N GLU A 110 -6.25 8.33 9.63
CA GLU A 110 -5.79 8.76 10.96
C GLU A 110 -6.84 8.51 12.05
N LYS A 111 -8.14 8.67 11.75
CA LYS A 111 -9.21 8.31 12.70
C LYS A 111 -9.19 6.82 13.07
N LEU A 112 -9.00 5.95 12.08
CA LEU A 112 -8.96 4.50 12.27
C LEU A 112 -7.64 4.03 12.90
N MET A 113 -6.54 4.74 12.60
CA MET A 113 -5.18 4.35 12.95
C MET A 113 -4.42 5.53 13.57
N ALA A 114 -4.92 6.05 14.69
CA ALA A 114 -4.44 7.29 15.34
C ALA A 114 -2.93 7.35 15.65
N LYS A 115 -2.24 6.19 15.66
CA LYS A 115 -0.78 6.14 15.79
C LYS A 115 -0.04 6.75 14.58
N TYR A 116 -0.69 6.83 13.42
CA TYR A 116 -0.16 7.45 12.21
C TYR A 116 -0.78 8.84 12.05
N GLN A 117 -0.03 9.87 12.42
CA GLN A 117 -0.45 11.28 12.36
C GLN A 117 -0.41 11.83 10.92
N THR A 118 -1.08 11.15 9.99
CA THR A 118 -0.96 11.35 8.54
C THR A 118 -1.43 12.72 8.03
N LEU A 119 -2.21 13.48 8.80
CA LEU A 119 -2.57 14.85 8.45
C LEU A 119 -1.41 15.82 8.64
N THR A 120 -0.58 15.58 9.65
CA THR A 120 0.61 16.40 9.93
C THR A 120 1.86 15.85 9.23
N LYS A 121 1.97 14.52 9.14
CA LYS A 121 3.10 13.77 8.57
C LYS A 121 2.60 12.73 7.56
N PRO A 122 2.09 13.14 6.39
CA PRO A 122 1.46 12.23 5.42
C PRO A 122 2.40 11.14 4.90
N GLU A 123 3.71 11.34 4.93
CA GLU A 123 4.74 10.36 4.61
C GLU A 123 4.69 9.12 5.52
N THR A 124 4.13 9.22 6.73
CA THR A 124 3.97 8.06 7.64
C THR A 124 3.05 6.97 7.08
N ALA A 125 2.28 7.27 6.03
CA ALA A 125 1.47 6.28 5.30
C ALA A 125 2.29 5.44 4.30
N ALA A 126 3.51 5.83 3.94
CA ALA A 126 4.43 5.08 3.06
C ALA A 126 5.26 4.10 3.89
N ILE A 127 4.70 2.93 4.19
CA ILE A 127 5.27 1.93 5.08
C ILE A 127 6.57 1.35 4.51
N ILE A 128 6.67 1.15 3.18
CA ILE A 128 7.88 0.61 2.55
C ILE A 128 9.03 1.63 2.64
N GLU A 129 8.78 2.88 2.24
CA GLU A 129 9.79 3.93 2.30
C GLU A 129 10.28 4.18 3.74
N ASN A 130 9.37 4.18 4.72
CA ASN A 130 9.75 4.36 6.13
C ASN A 130 10.52 3.15 6.72
N ALA A 131 10.31 1.94 6.19
CA ALA A 131 10.99 0.74 6.67
C ALA A 131 12.41 0.58 6.13
N MET A 132 12.78 1.29 5.06
CA MET A 132 14.14 1.30 4.51
C MET A 132 15.09 2.29 5.20
N ILE A 133 14.58 3.12 6.11
CA ILE A 133 15.36 4.12 6.87
C ILE A 133 15.91 3.54 8.19
N ILE A 134 15.52 2.31 8.55
CA ILE A 134 15.95 1.57 9.75
C ILE A 134 17.02 0.54 9.38
#